data_AF-A0A8J3HXL1-F1
#
_entry.id   AF-A0A8J3HXL1-F1
#
_cell.length_a   1.000
_cell.length_b   1.000
_cell.length_c   1.000
_cell.angle_alpha   90.00
_cell.angle_beta   90.00
_cell.angle_gamma   90.00
#
_symmetry.space_group_name_H-M   'P 1'
#
loop_
_entity.id
_entity.type
_entity.pdbx_description
1 polymer ?
#
loop_
_entity_poly.entity_id
_entity_poly.type
_entity_poly.pdbx_seq_one_letter_code
_entity_poly.pdbx_strand_id
1 'polypeptide(L)'
;MNTLSTRRRLLAVFAGGFCGALARALLSVLIQSHLGSGWPYDILLINLSGALLLAFCTVLADATTLLAPTRRLFVNVGFIGAYTTFSSLAMGDVLLLAHGDWLPAFLYLILSIVGGCIVILLGDWLGQLFLQRVRHRAHKVASRPLTRPLSDQSGVVDIDDDLLLPEQDARRWRQ
;
A
#
# COMPACT_ATOMS: atom_id res chain seq x y z
N MET A 1 14.02 -21.26 1.15
CA MET A 1 13.71 -19.91 0.58
C MET A 1 14.24 -19.86 -0.84
N ASN A 2 13.40 -19.61 -1.85
CA ASN A 2 13.83 -19.60 -3.26
C ASN A 2 14.61 -18.32 -3.59
N THR A 3 15.79 -18.45 -4.21
CA THR A 3 16.71 -17.34 -4.54
C THR A 3 16.04 -16.24 -5.39
N LEU A 4 15.16 -16.61 -6.32
CA LEU A 4 14.36 -15.69 -7.14
C LEU A 4 13.45 -14.78 -6.30
N SER A 5 12.86 -15.32 -5.22
CA SER A 5 11.98 -14.56 -4.34
C SER A 5 12.75 -13.50 -3.54
N THR A 6 13.96 -13.84 -3.08
CA THR A 6 14.86 -12.91 -2.38
C THR A 6 15.30 -11.77 -3.30
N ARG A 7 15.71 -12.07 -4.53
CA ARG A 7 16.11 -11.03 -5.51
C ARG A 7 15.00 -10.03 -5.76
N ARG A 8 13.76 -10.51 -5.97
CA ARG A 8 12.58 -9.64 -6.16
C ARG A 8 12.32 -8.72 -4.97
N ARG A 9 12.49 -9.22 -3.75
CA ARG A 9 12.31 -8.43 -2.51
C ARG A 9 13.38 -7.34 -2.38
N LEU A 10 14.64 -7.67 -2.66
CA LEU A 10 15.73 -6.69 -2.61
C LEU A 10 15.56 -5.59 -3.66
N LEU A 11 15.20 -5.96 -4.90
CA LEU A 11 14.92 -4.99 -5.96
C LEU A 11 13.73 -4.09 -5.61
N ALA A 12 12.71 -4.63 -4.94
CA ALA A 12 11.59 -3.83 -4.44
C ALA A 12 12.03 -2.81 -3.39
N VAL A 13 12.86 -3.20 -2.41
CA VAL A 13 13.41 -2.27 -1.42
C VAL A 13 14.27 -1.21 -2.09
N PHE A 14 15.14 -1.61 -3.03
CA PHE A 14 16.01 -0.69 -3.76
C PHE A 14 15.21 0.35 -4.56
N ALA A 15 14.24 -0.09 -5.36
CA ALA A 15 13.43 0.80 -6.18
C ALA A 15 12.58 1.74 -5.31
N GLY A 16 11.99 1.21 -4.22
CA GLY A 16 11.25 2.02 -3.26
C GLY A 16 12.15 3.06 -2.61
N GLY A 17 13.32 2.65 -2.14
CA GLY A 17 14.31 3.52 -1.49
C GLY A 17 14.79 4.65 -2.39
N PHE A 18 15.09 4.35 -3.65
CA PHE A 18 15.44 5.36 -4.65
C PHE A 18 14.32 6.40 -4.81
N CYS A 19 13.09 5.94 -5.04
CA CYS A 19 11.94 6.84 -5.19
C CYS A 19 11.66 7.66 -3.94
N GLY A 20 11.76 7.05 -2.75
CA GLY A 20 11.52 7.71 -1.47
C GLY A 20 12.56 8.80 -1.17
N ALA A 21 13.84 8.50 -1.38
CA ALA A 21 14.91 9.47 -1.21
C ALA A 21 14.80 10.65 -2.19
N LEU A 22 14.45 10.37 -3.45
CA LEU A 22 14.23 11.41 -4.46
C LEU A 22 13.02 12.29 -4.10
N ALA A 23 11.91 11.68 -3.68
CA ALA A 23 10.72 12.40 -3.24
C ALA A 23 11.03 13.31 -2.04
N ARG A 24 11.77 12.81 -1.05
CA ARG A 24 12.23 13.63 0.09
C ARG A 24 13.08 14.81 -0.38
N ALA A 25 14.07 14.58 -1.24
CA ALA A 25 14.96 15.64 -1.72
C ALA A 25 14.20 16.74 -2.47
N LEU A 26 13.31 16.36 -3.39
CA LEU A 26 12.51 17.32 -4.15
C LEU A 26 11.52 18.09 -3.25
N LEU A 27 10.87 17.38 -2.33
CA LEU A 27 9.91 18.00 -1.42
C LEU A 27 10.60 18.92 -0.41
N SER A 28 11.81 18.59 0.04
CA SER A 28 12.62 19.49 0.88
C SER A 28 12.90 20.81 0.18
N VAL A 29 13.35 20.76 -1.08
CA VAL A 29 13.60 21.99 -1.88
C VAL A 29 12.32 22.81 -2.03
N LEU A 30 11.20 22.14 -2.32
CA LEU A 30 9.91 22.81 -2.49
C LEU A 30 9.42 23.45 -1.19
N ILE A 31 9.47 22.74 -0.06
CA ILE A 31 9.00 23.28 1.21
C ILE A 31 9.88 24.45 1.66
N GLN A 32 11.21 24.32 1.53
CA GLN A 32 12.13 25.39 1.90
C GLN A 32 11.96 26.64 1.02
N SER A 33 11.60 26.49 -0.27
CA SER A 33 11.34 27.66 -1.13
C SER A 33 10.07 28.43 -0.75
N HIS A 34 9.11 27.78 -0.10
CA HIS A 34 7.85 28.39 0.33
C HIS A 34 7.85 28.87 1.79
N LEU A 35 8.47 28.11 2.70
CA LEU A 35 8.45 28.38 4.15
C LEU A 35 9.80 28.91 4.69
N GLY A 36 10.83 28.95 3.85
CA GLY A 36 12.19 29.32 4.24
C GLY A 36 12.98 28.18 4.90
N SER A 37 14.24 28.48 5.24
CA SER A 37 15.19 27.53 5.83
C SER A 37 15.57 27.84 7.28
N GLY A 38 14.93 28.84 7.91
CA GLY A 38 15.21 29.24 9.30
C GLY A 38 14.70 28.26 10.35
N TRP A 39 13.78 27.36 9.99
CA TRP A 39 13.31 26.27 10.85
C TRP A 39 13.05 25.03 9.97
N PRO A 40 13.26 23.80 10.47
CA PRO A 40 13.21 22.57 9.66
C PRO A 40 11.78 22.11 9.32
N TYR A 41 10.99 22.99 8.69
CA TYR A 41 9.62 22.72 8.26
C TYR A 41 9.53 21.53 7.32
N ASP A 42 10.50 21.41 6.41
CA ASP A 42 10.54 20.35 5.42
C ASP A 42 10.67 18.98 6.08
N ILE A 43 11.67 18.81 6.95
CA ILE A 43 11.90 17.54 7.64
C ILE A 43 10.72 17.19 8.55
N LEU A 44 10.14 18.17 9.26
CA LEU A 44 8.94 17.95 10.06
C LEU A 44 7.80 17.39 9.21
N LEU A 45 7.42 18.09 8.13
CA LEU A 45 6.28 17.73 7.30
C LEU A 45 6.50 16.39 6.59
N ILE A 46 7.72 16.13 6.13
CA ILE A 46 8.11 14.86 5.51
C ILE A 46 7.97 13.70 6.51
N ASN A 47 8.48 13.86 7.74
CA ASN A 47 8.39 12.81 8.75
C ASN A 47 6.94 12.57 9.20
N LEU A 48 6.14 13.63 9.42
CA LEU A 48 4.74 13.50 9.83
C LEU A 48 3.87 12.86 8.75
N SER A 49 4.00 13.32 7.49
CA SER A 49 3.25 12.71 6.38
C SER A 49 3.68 11.27 6.11
N GLY A 50 4.98 10.97 6.24
CA GLY A 50 5.49 9.62 6.11
C GLY A 50 5.00 8.67 7.21
N ALA A 51 4.95 9.14 8.46
CA ALA A 51 4.39 8.40 9.59
C ALA A 51 2.89 8.09 9.40
N LEU A 52 2.12 9.06 8.91
CA LEU A 52 0.71 8.87 8.55
C LEU A 52 0.55 7.81 7.46
N LEU A 53 1.31 7.93 6.37
CA LEU A 53 1.28 6.98 5.25
C LEU A 53 1.70 5.58 5.69
N LEU A 54 2.71 5.46 6.57
CA LEU A 54 3.17 4.17 7.07
C LEU A 54 2.06 3.43 7.81
N ALA A 55 1.37 4.12 8.72
CA ALA A 55 0.27 3.56 9.49
C ALA A 55 -0.87 3.13 8.57
N PHE A 56 -1.31 4.02 7.67
CA PHE A 56 -2.35 3.73 6.69
C PHE A 56 -2.03 2.51 5.81
N CYS A 57 -0.82 2.47 5.23
CA CYS A 57 -0.38 1.37 4.38
C CYS A 57 -0.24 0.05 5.16
N THR A 58 0.15 0.12 6.43
CA THR A 58 0.28 -1.08 7.27
C THR A 58 -1.09 -1.71 7.54
N VAL A 59 -2.10 -0.92 7.91
CA VAL A 59 -3.48 -1.39 8.05
C VAL A 59 -3.98 -2.06 6.77
N LEU A 60 -3.71 -1.45 5.63
CA LEU A 60 -4.13 -1.98 4.34
C LEU A 60 -3.40 -3.28 3.97
N ALA A 61 -2.12 -3.39 4.33
CA ALA A 61 -1.32 -4.58 4.09
C ALA A 61 -1.73 -5.77 4.96
N ASP A 62 -2.16 -5.51 6.20
CA ASP A 62 -2.55 -6.58 7.12
C ASP A 62 -4.00 -7.05 6.85
N ALA A 63 -4.88 -6.17 6.37
CA ALA A 63 -6.28 -6.49 6.12
C ALA A 63 -6.62 -6.94 4.70
N THR A 64 -5.71 -6.81 3.73
CA THR A 64 -5.98 -7.09 2.31
C THR A 64 -4.77 -7.71 1.59
N THR A 65 -5.02 -8.30 0.43
CA THR A 65 -3.96 -8.76 -0.49
C THR A 65 -3.44 -7.65 -1.41
N LEU A 66 -3.92 -6.41 -1.27
CA LEU A 66 -3.51 -5.27 -2.10
C LEU A 66 -2.00 -5.03 -1.96
N LEU A 67 -1.45 -5.10 -0.75
CA LEU A 67 -0.02 -5.01 -0.47
C LEU A 67 0.58 -6.39 -0.21
N ALA A 68 0.67 -7.22 -1.26
CA ALA A 68 1.40 -8.48 -1.22
C ALA A 68 2.84 -8.27 -0.68
N PRO A 69 3.50 -9.30 -0.13
CA PRO A 69 4.74 -9.14 0.66
C PRO A 69 5.83 -8.30 -0.01
N THR A 70 6.06 -8.48 -1.31
CA THR A 70 7.05 -7.70 -2.07
C THR A 70 6.65 -6.23 -2.23
N ARG A 71 5.36 -5.94 -2.43
CA ARG A 71 4.85 -4.56 -2.51
C ARG A 71 4.92 -3.86 -1.17
N ARG A 72 4.65 -4.58 -0.06
CA ARG A 72 4.84 -4.06 1.30
C ARG A 72 6.29 -3.64 1.54
N LEU A 73 7.27 -4.42 1.08
CA LEU A 73 8.69 -4.05 1.16
C LEU A 73 9.03 -2.83 0.32
N PHE A 74 8.50 -2.74 -0.90
CA PHE A 74 8.69 -1.53 -1.73
C PHE A 74 8.16 -0.28 -1.02
N VAL A 75 6.92 -0.32 -0.50
CA VAL A 75 6.26 0.85 0.08
C VAL A 75 6.81 1.17 1.47
N ASN A 76 6.71 0.25 2.43
CA ASN A 76 6.97 0.57 3.83
C ASN A 76 8.48 0.69 4.12
N VAL A 77 9.27 -0.26 3.61
CA VAL A 77 10.71 -0.32 3.89
C VAL A 77 11.49 0.55 2.91
N GLY A 78 11.22 0.41 1.61
CA GLY A 78 11.88 1.20 0.57
C GLY A 78 11.45 2.66 0.60
N PHE A 79 10.24 2.93 0.08
CA PHE A 79 9.77 4.29 -0.16
C PHE A 79 9.63 5.09 1.12
N ILE A 80 8.77 4.67 2.04
CA ILE A 80 8.48 5.43 3.27
C ILE A 80 9.71 5.49 4.17
N GLY A 81 10.48 4.39 4.25
CA GLY A 81 11.73 4.35 5.01
C GLY A 81 12.80 5.32 4.50
N ALA A 82 12.95 5.51 3.19
CA ALA A 82 13.90 6.48 2.62
C ALA A 82 13.33 7.90 2.48
N TYR A 83 12.00 8.01 2.41
CA TYR A 83 11.27 9.27 2.40
C TYR A 83 11.33 9.97 3.75
N THR A 84 11.24 9.23 4.85
CA THR A 84 11.39 9.77 6.22
C THR A 84 12.85 9.77 6.65
N THR A 85 13.21 10.61 7.62
CA THR A 85 14.59 10.71 8.11
C THR A 85 14.66 11.19 9.56
N PHE A 86 15.13 10.29 10.44
CA PHE A 86 15.43 10.66 11.83
C PHE A 86 16.75 11.42 11.96
N SER A 87 17.77 11.06 11.16
CA SER A 87 19.08 11.72 11.21
C SER A 87 19.01 13.21 10.87
N SER A 88 18.22 13.59 9.87
CA SER A 88 18.05 15.00 9.50
C SER A 88 17.25 15.77 10.55
N LEU A 89 16.31 15.10 11.23
CA LEU A 89 15.61 15.67 12.38
C LEU A 89 16.59 15.98 13.50
N ALA A 90 17.38 14.99 13.93
CA ALA A 90 18.35 15.16 15.00
C ALA A 90 19.37 16.26 14.67
N MET A 91 19.83 16.33 13.41
CA MET A 91 20.73 17.39 12.96
C MET A 91 20.06 18.77 13.02
N GLY A 92 18.82 18.91 12.56
CA GLY A 92 18.08 20.17 12.63
C GLY A 92 17.89 20.66 14.07
N ASP A 93 17.59 19.74 14.99
CA ASP A 93 17.43 20.05 16.41
C ASP A 93 18.77 20.51 17.04
N VAL A 94 19.86 19.79 16.78
CA VAL A 94 21.21 20.17 17.23
C VAL A 94 21.64 21.51 16.67
N LEU A 95 21.33 21.81 15.41
CA LEU A 95 21.64 23.10 14.80
C LEU A 95 20.87 24.24 15.46
N LEU A 96 19.57 24.08 15.75
CA LEU A 96 18.79 25.10 16.47
C LEU A 96 19.38 25.35 17.87
N LEU A 97 19.71 24.29 18.60
CA LEU A 97 20.35 24.40 19.92
C LEU A 97 21.71 25.11 19.85
N ALA A 98 22.52 24.81 18.83
CA ALA A 98 23.82 25.44 18.63
C ALA A 98 23.74 26.95 18.33
N HIS A 99 22.66 27.40 17.70
CA HIS A 99 22.39 28.84 17.47
C HIS A 99 21.79 29.55 18.69
N GLY A 100 21.48 28.82 19.77
CA GLY A 100 20.79 29.37 20.94
C GLY A 100 19.27 29.46 20.78
N ASP A 101 18.71 28.86 19.74
CA ASP A 101 17.27 28.84 19.45
C ASP A 101 16.56 27.71 20.23
N TRP A 102 16.64 27.78 21.55
CA TRP A 102 16.13 26.73 22.46
C TRP A 102 14.64 26.46 22.28
N LEU A 103 13.81 27.49 22.26
CA LEU A 103 12.36 27.32 22.12
C LEU A 103 11.98 26.69 20.77
N PRO A 104 12.49 27.17 19.61
CA PRO A 104 12.30 26.49 18.33
C PRO A 104 12.77 25.04 18.28
N ALA A 105 13.90 24.71 18.93
CA ALA A 105 14.38 23.32 19.03
C ALA A 105 13.39 22.44 19.81
N PHE A 106 13.01 22.85 21.02
CA PHE A 106 12.05 22.07 21.83
C PHE A 106 10.70 21.90 21.12
N LEU A 107 10.21 22.95 20.46
CA LEU A 107 8.98 22.84 19.65
C LEU A 107 9.15 21.86 18.50
N TYR A 108 10.29 21.88 17.80
CA TYR A 108 10.56 20.96 16.70
C TYR A 108 10.61 19.50 17.18
N LEU A 109 11.31 19.23 18.27
CA LEU A 109 11.39 17.90 18.87
C LEU A 109 10.01 17.40 19.34
N ILE A 110 9.26 18.22 20.07
CA ILE A 110 7.92 17.87 20.58
C ILE A 110 6.96 17.62 19.42
N LEU A 111 6.90 18.51 18.44
CA LEU A 111 6.02 18.35 17.28
C LEU A 111 6.37 17.11 16.48
N SER A 112 7.66 16.80 16.34
CA SER A 112 8.08 15.60 15.60
C SER A 112 7.67 14.31 16.32
N ILE A 113 7.84 14.23 17.64
CA ILE A 113 7.52 13.03 18.43
C ILE A 113 6.00 12.92 18.65
N VAL A 114 5.41 13.91 19.29
CA VAL A 114 3.98 13.90 19.67
C VAL A 114 3.11 13.99 18.42
N GLY A 115 3.45 14.88 17.49
CA GLY A 115 2.77 14.97 16.20
C GLY A 115 2.90 13.66 15.43
N GLY A 116 4.07 13.01 15.46
CA GLY A 116 4.30 11.70 14.86
C GLY A 116 3.35 10.63 15.40
N CYS A 117 3.19 10.55 16.72
CA CYS A 117 2.23 9.64 17.35
C CYS A 117 0.78 9.95 16.91
N ILE A 118 0.39 11.22 16.90
CA ILE A 118 -0.96 11.64 16.51
C ILE A 118 -1.27 11.24 15.06
N VAL A 119 -0.35 11.51 14.13
CA VAL A 119 -0.58 11.22 12.71
C VAL A 119 -0.53 9.72 12.40
N ILE A 120 0.19 8.92 13.20
CA ILE A 120 0.11 7.44 13.14
C ILE A 120 -1.29 6.98 13.52
N LEU A 121 -1.85 7.46 14.64
CA LEU A 121 -3.21 7.11 15.06
C LEU A 121 -4.24 7.54 14.00
N LEU A 122 -4.06 8.72 13.42
CA LEU A 122 -4.89 9.20 12.33
C LEU A 122 -4.78 8.30 11.08
N GLY A 123 -3.56 7.90 10.70
CA GLY A 123 -3.30 7.03 9.57
C GLY A 123 -3.93 5.65 9.74
N ASP A 124 -3.84 5.08 10.95
CA ASP A 124 -4.50 3.83 11.31
C ASP A 124 -6.03 3.95 11.17
N TRP A 125 -6.62 4.98 11.79
CA TRP A 125 -8.06 5.24 11.72
C TRP A 125 -8.55 5.42 10.28
N LEU A 126 -7.82 6.20 9.45
CA LEU A 126 -8.13 6.39 8.03
C LEU A 126 -8.05 5.06 7.25
N GLY A 127 -7.07 4.21 7.57
CA GLY A 127 -6.92 2.88 6.98
C GLY A 127 -8.13 1.99 7.29
N GLN A 128 -8.54 1.94 8.55
CA GLN A 128 -9.72 1.18 8.97
C GLN A 128 -10.99 1.68 8.29
N LEU A 129 -11.19 3.00 8.25
CA LEU A 129 -12.33 3.63 7.60
C LEU A 129 -12.40 3.32 6.10
N PHE A 130 -11.24 3.36 5.41
CA PHE A 130 -11.15 2.97 4.01
C PHE A 130 -11.58 1.52 3.79
N LEU A 131 -11.10 0.59 4.64
CA LEU A 131 -11.45 -0.82 4.56
C LEU A 131 -12.94 -1.08 4.80
N GLN A 132 -13.54 -0.39 5.78
CA GLN A 132 -14.98 -0.48 6.03
C GLN A 132 -15.79 -0.10 4.80
N ARG A 133 -15.43 1.00 4.12
CA ARG A 133 -16.10 1.44 2.89
C ARG A 133 -15.97 0.43 1.75
N VAL A 134 -14.77 -0.14 1.57
CA VAL A 134 -14.54 -1.16 0.53
C VAL A 134 -15.35 -2.42 0.83
N ARG A 135 -15.34 -2.90 2.07
CA ARG A 135 -16.11 -4.09 2.50
C ARG A 135 -17.62 -3.88 2.37
N HIS A 136 -18.15 -2.72 2.76
CA HIS A 136 -19.56 -2.39 2.60
C HIS A 136 -20.00 -2.40 1.13
N ARG A 137 -19.18 -1.85 0.22
CA ARG A 137 -19.47 -1.89 -1.23
C ARG A 137 -19.47 -3.32 -1.75
N ALA A 138 -18.48 -4.14 -1.36
CA ALA A 138 -18.41 -5.54 -1.76
C ALA A 138 -19.64 -6.33 -1.30
N HIS A 139 -20.06 -6.16 -0.03
CA HIS A 139 -21.26 -6.82 0.48
C HIS A 139 -22.52 -6.41 -0.27
N LYS A 140 -22.70 -5.11 -0.56
CA LYS A 140 -23.88 -4.60 -1.30
C LYS A 140 -23.95 -5.13 -2.74
N VAL A 141 -22.81 -5.35 -3.38
CA VAL A 141 -22.73 -5.95 -4.72
C VAL A 141 -23.04 -7.45 -4.67
N ALA A 142 -22.46 -8.18 -3.71
CA ALA A 142 -22.69 -9.61 -3.54
C ALA A 142 -24.14 -9.94 -3.14
N SER A 143 -24.81 -9.05 -2.40
CA SER A 143 -26.20 -9.21 -1.98
C SER A 143 -27.23 -8.77 -3.04
N ARG A 144 -26.83 -8.42 -4.27
CA ARG A 144 -27.79 -8.17 -5.34
C ARG A 144 -28.45 -9.50 -5.73
N PRO A 145 -29.79 -9.62 -5.67
CA PRO A 145 -30.47 -10.85 -6.07
C PRO A 145 -30.13 -11.17 -7.53
N LEU A 146 -29.73 -12.42 -7.78
CA LEU A 146 -29.54 -12.98 -9.12
C LEU A 146 -30.91 -13.09 -9.81
N THR A 147 -31.47 -11.96 -10.24
CA THR A 147 -32.68 -11.94 -11.05
C THR A 147 -32.32 -12.28 -12.49
N ARG A 148 -31.90 -13.52 -12.73
CA ARG A 148 -32.14 -14.17 -14.02
C ARG A 148 -33.18 -15.25 -13.76
N PRO A 149 -34.40 -15.12 -14.31
CA PRO A 149 -35.36 -16.20 -14.28
C PRO A 149 -34.72 -17.42 -14.95
N LEU A 150 -34.65 -18.55 -14.24
CA LEU A 150 -34.28 -19.85 -14.83
C LEU A 150 -35.44 -20.45 -15.64
N SER A 151 -36.51 -19.68 -15.90
CA SER A 151 -37.69 -20.13 -16.63
C SER A 151 -37.62 -19.92 -18.14
N ASP A 152 -36.51 -19.40 -18.68
CA ASP A 152 -36.31 -19.19 -20.13
C ASP A 152 -35.25 -20.11 -20.74
N GLN A 153 -34.96 -21.23 -20.07
CA GLN A 153 -34.16 -22.34 -20.64
C GLN A 153 -35.04 -23.56 -20.99
N SER A 154 -36.33 -23.35 -21.28
CA SER A 154 -37.15 -24.34 -21.99
C SER A 154 -36.91 -24.32 -23.50
N GLY A 155 -35.72 -23.91 -23.94
CA GLY A 155 -35.19 -24.34 -25.21
C GLY A 155 -34.90 -25.83 -25.08
N VAL A 156 -35.87 -26.64 -25.52
CA VAL A 156 -35.68 -28.04 -25.90
C VAL A 156 -34.33 -28.12 -26.61
N VAL A 157 -33.32 -28.65 -25.92
CA VAL A 157 -32.17 -29.22 -26.61
C VAL A 157 -32.73 -30.52 -27.15
N ASP A 158 -33.09 -30.51 -28.43
CA ASP A 158 -33.26 -31.76 -29.19
C ASP A 158 -31.95 -32.53 -29.00
N ILE A 159 -32.02 -33.59 -28.22
CA ILE A 159 -31.00 -34.61 -28.26
C ILE A 159 -31.28 -35.31 -29.58
N ASP A 160 -30.52 -34.95 -30.61
CA ASP A 160 -30.47 -35.72 -31.85
C ASP A 160 -30.26 -37.20 -31.47
N ASP A 161 -31.27 -38.03 -31.75
CA ASP A 161 -31.22 -39.49 -31.66
C ASP A 161 -30.21 -40.10 -32.67
N ASP A 162 -29.48 -39.26 -33.42
CA ASP A 162 -28.43 -39.62 -34.37
C ASP A 162 -27.11 -40.06 -33.71
N LEU A 163 -27.04 -40.16 -32.38
CA LEU A 163 -25.91 -40.76 -31.67
C LEU A 163 -26.14 -42.20 -31.19
N LEU A 164 -27.10 -42.92 -31.76
CA LEU A 164 -27.12 -44.38 -31.72
C LEU A 164 -26.05 -44.93 -32.69
N LEU A 165 -24.87 -45.19 -32.13
CA LEU A 165 -23.78 -45.91 -32.77
C LEU A 165 -24.29 -47.17 -33.49
N PRO A 166 -23.97 -47.40 -34.78
CA PRO A 166 -24.19 -48.69 -35.41
C PRO A 166 -23.36 -49.75 -34.68
N GLU A 167 -24.04 -50.75 -34.14
CA GLU A 167 -23.46 -51.91 -33.45
C GLU A 167 -22.72 -52.87 -34.42
N GLN A 168 -21.88 -52.34 -35.30
CA GLN A 168 -21.18 -53.12 -36.32
C GLN A 168 -19.71 -52.75 -36.45
N ASP A 169 -18.90 -52.95 -35.40
CA ASP A 169 -17.45 -53.08 -35.58
C ASP A 169 -16.69 -53.78 -34.44
N ALA A 170 -17.33 -54.74 -33.75
CA ALA A 170 -16.67 -55.56 -32.72
C ALA A 170 -16.05 -56.88 -33.25
N ARG A 171 -16.02 -57.11 -34.57
CA ARG A 171 -15.56 -58.38 -35.19
C ARG A 171 -14.43 -58.24 -36.21
N ARG A 172 -13.57 -57.23 -36.09
CA ARG A 172 -12.46 -57.02 -37.05
C ARG A 172 -11.03 -57.06 -36.46
N TRP A 173 -10.87 -57.33 -35.17
CA TRP A 173 -9.55 -57.37 -34.50
C TRP A 173 -9.26 -58.67 -33.72
N ARG A 174 -9.78 -59.81 -34.18
CA ARG A 174 -9.37 -61.15 -33.71
C ARG A 174 -9.13 -62.10 -34.89
N GLN A 175 -8.17 -61.76 -35.74
CA GLN A 175 -7.39 -62.70 -36.55
C GLN A 175 -5.96 -62.19 -36.62
#